data_AF-A0A950NGF5-F1
#
_entry.id   AF-A0A950NGF5-F1
#
_cell.length_a   1.000
_cell.length_b   1.000
_cell.length_c   1.000
_cell.angle_alpha   90.00
_cell.angle_beta   90.00
_cell.angle_gamma   90.00
#
_symmetry.space_group_name_H-M   'P 1'
#
loop_
_entity.id
_entity.type
_entity.pdbx_description
1 polymer ?
#
loop_
_entity_poly.entity_id
_entity_poly.type
_entity_poly.pdbx_seq_one_letter_code
_entity_poly.pdbx_strand_id
1 'polypeptide(L)'
;MAVINNNMLCMNILSTGHPGMHMERRVEPLRQMKRHPSSPSARLLRAVAAERNGLRRRRDALLKRRRRMQTQLDELDGAIAELDERLALIGRLGDEDPAPSRQSAEPESETSPERGAPVLSGPAIRAAAVKALLAHPQRPQALHYRRWFDLLKKAGYDVAGRDPLAVFLTQLSRSPLVHRSTQSGVYELDLQAPTRLRQQLEDLQAQLRKLTASASSSTADLGSIRSQRTALNLEINKVEKALQEAQETLHQDPQTPGLAAAS
;
A
#
# COMPACT_ATOMS: atom_id res chain seq x y z
N MET A 1 -29.92 -2.23 13.26
CA MET A 1 -28.62 -2.90 13.45
C MET A 1 -28.03 -2.43 14.77
N ALA A 2 -27.94 -3.30 15.78
CA ALA A 2 -27.55 -2.92 17.13
C ALA A 2 -26.02 -2.79 17.25
N VAL A 3 -25.56 -1.61 17.63
CA VAL A 3 -24.17 -1.30 18.00
C VAL A 3 -24.04 -1.62 19.50
N ILE A 4 -23.30 -2.67 19.83
CA ILE A 4 -22.99 -3.00 21.23
C ILE A 4 -21.70 -2.27 21.62
N ASN A 5 -21.86 -1.24 22.45
CA ASN A 5 -20.79 -0.50 23.11
C ASN A 5 -20.08 -1.39 24.15
N ASN A 6 -18.77 -1.58 24.01
CA ASN A 6 -17.91 -2.10 25.07
C ASN A 6 -17.39 -0.91 25.90
N ASN A 7 -18.20 -0.47 26.86
CA ASN A 7 -17.80 0.54 27.83
C ASN A 7 -17.15 -0.14 29.05
N MET A 8 -15.82 -0.11 29.05
CA MET A 8 -14.94 0.22 30.17
C MET A 8 -15.58 0.20 31.57
N LEU A 9 -15.40 -0.90 32.31
CA LEU A 9 -15.56 -0.97 33.76
C LEU A 9 -14.17 -0.88 34.39
N CYS A 10 -13.71 0.35 34.64
CA CYS A 10 -12.61 0.63 35.54
C CYS A 10 -13.14 0.58 36.98
N MET A 11 -13.05 -0.57 37.64
CA MET A 11 -13.27 -0.64 39.10
C MET A 11 -12.06 -0.07 39.83
N ASN A 12 -12.27 1.10 40.44
CA ASN A 12 -11.40 1.70 41.44
C ASN A 12 -11.44 0.85 42.72
N ILE A 13 -10.26 0.40 43.17
CA ILE A 13 -10.09 -0.18 44.50
C ILE A 13 -9.57 0.94 45.41
N LEU A 14 -10.46 1.45 46.26
CA LEU A 14 -10.15 2.33 47.38
C LEU A 14 -9.34 1.53 48.41
N SER A 15 -8.08 1.93 48.61
CA SER A 15 -7.21 1.41 49.67
C SER A 15 -7.18 2.42 50.80
N THR A 16 -7.91 2.15 51.88
CA THR A 16 -7.87 2.92 53.13
C THR A 16 -6.64 2.53 53.93
N GLY A 17 -5.72 3.49 54.09
CA GLY A 17 -4.54 3.37 54.93
C GLY A 17 -4.86 3.32 56.42
N HIS A 18 -4.14 2.48 57.14
CA HIS A 18 -4.05 2.48 58.60
C HIS A 18 -2.58 2.67 58.99
N PRO A 19 -2.22 3.74 59.74
CA PRO A 19 -0.89 3.92 60.28
C PRO A 19 -0.79 3.16 61.62
N GLY A 20 -0.15 2.00 61.60
CA GLY A 20 -0.01 1.14 62.77
C GLY A 20 1.45 0.79 63.06
N MET A 21 2.04 1.56 63.99
CA MET A 21 3.04 1.18 65.00
C MET A 21 4.20 0.27 64.55
N HIS A 22 5.38 0.89 64.42
CA HIS A 22 6.68 0.23 64.35
C HIS A 22 6.93 -0.62 65.60
N MET A 23 6.85 -1.94 65.46
CA MET A 23 7.59 -2.88 66.31
C MET A 23 8.75 -3.46 65.51
N GLU A 24 9.96 -3.28 66.01
CA GLU A 24 11.18 -3.94 65.54
C GLU A 24 11.05 -5.45 65.75
N ARG A 25 10.43 -6.11 64.76
CA ARG A 25 10.26 -7.56 64.73
C ARG A 25 11.53 -8.15 64.13
N ARG A 26 12.26 -8.92 64.95
CA ARG A 26 13.36 -9.82 64.52
C ARG A 26 13.02 -10.46 63.18
N VAL A 27 13.76 -10.07 62.15
CA VAL A 27 13.63 -10.60 60.79
C VAL A 27 14.26 -11.99 60.78
N GLU A 28 13.45 -13.01 61.07
CA GLU A 28 13.77 -14.36 60.59
C GLU A 28 13.74 -14.31 59.05
N PRO A 29 14.76 -14.88 58.36
CA PRO A 29 14.75 -14.94 56.92
C PRO A 29 13.53 -15.75 56.48
N LEU A 30 12.50 -15.06 55.99
CA LEU A 30 11.31 -15.66 55.41
C LEU A 30 11.78 -16.66 54.36
N ARG A 31 11.73 -17.95 54.73
CA ARG A 31 11.90 -19.07 53.82
C ARG A 31 11.07 -18.74 52.59
N GLN A 32 11.74 -18.46 51.47
CA GLN A 32 11.12 -18.32 50.17
C GLN A 32 10.32 -19.60 49.95
N MET A 33 9.02 -19.54 50.24
CA MET A 33 8.08 -20.58 49.84
C MET A 33 8.13 -20.57 48.32
N LYS A 34 8.83 -21.56 47.77
CA LYS A 34 8.80 -21.87 46.35
C LYS A 34 7.33 -22.11 46.00
N ARG A 35 6.67 -21.09 45.46
CA ARG A 35 5.33 -21.23 44.91
C ARG A 35 5.48 -22.15 43.71
N HIS A 36 5.22 -23.43 43.93
CA HIS A 36 5.13 -24.38 42.84
C HIS A 36 4.01 -23.91 41.91
N PRO A 37 4.25 -23.74 40.60
CA PRO A 37 3.19 -23.38 39.68
C PRO A 37 2.14 -24.48 39.74
N SER A 38 0.98 -24.16 40.30
CA SER A 38 -0.13 -25.11 40.35
C SER A 38 -0.57 -25.37 38.91
N SER A 39 -0.51 -26.64 38.48
CA SER A 39 -1.02 -27.04 37.17
C SER A 39 -2.47 -26.54 37.00
N PRO A 40 -2.81 -25.91 35.85
CA PRO A 40 -4.15 -25.40 35.62
C PRO A 40 -5.19 -26.52 35.67
N SER A 41 -6.37 -26.23 36.23
CA SER A 41 -7.42 -27.23 36.39
C SER A 41 -7.94 -27.75 35.03
N ALA A 42 -8.30 -29.04 34.97
CA ALA A 42 -8.83 -29.65 33.74
C ALA A 42 -10.12 -28.98 33.23
N ARG A 43 -10.88 -28.29 34.10
CA ARG A 43 -12.06 -27.50 33.70
C ARG A 43 -11.65 -26.23 32.96
N LEU A 44 -10.62 -25.53 33.43
CA LEU A 44 -10.09 -24.33 32.76
C LEU A 44 -9.53 -24.67 31.38
N LEU A 45 -8.74 -25.75 31.27
CA LEU A 45 -8.19 -26.19 29.98
C LEU A 45 -9.30 -26.50 28.96
N ARG A 46 -10.39 -27.16 29.39
CA ARG A 46 -11.56 -27.42 28.54
C ARG A 46 -12.28 -26.12 28.12
N ALA A 47 -12.45 -25.17 29.03
CA ALA A 47 -13.04 -23.88 28.71
C ALA A 47 -12.20 -23.09 27.68
N VAL A 48 -10.88 -23.05 27.86
CA VAL A 48 -9.95 -22.40 26.90
C VAL A 48 -10.00 -23.06 25.52
N ALA A 49 -10.06 -24.40 25.48
CA ALA A 49 -10.20 -25.13 24.22
C ALA A 49 -11.52 -24.81 23.51
N ALA A 50 -12.63 -24.75 24.25
CA ALA A 50 -13.94 -24.37 23.72
C ALA A 50 -13.94 -22.93 23.18
N GLU A 51 -13.36 -21.97 23.91
CA GLU A 51 -13.24 -20.57 23.50
C GLU A 51 -12.42 -20.43 22.22
N ARG A 52 -11.26 -21.10 22.16
CA ARG A 52 -10.41 -21.13 20.95
C ARG A 52 -11.17 -21.67 19.74
N ASN A 53 -11.95 -22.73 19.93
CA ASN A 53 -12.76 -23.31 18.86
C ASN A 53 -13.89 -22.36 18.42
N GLY A 54 -14.53 -21.65 19.36
CA GLY A 54 -15.52 -20.61 19.06
C GLY A 54 -14.93 -19.45 18.24
N LEU A 55 -13.76 -18.95 18.64
CA LEU A 55 -13.06 -17.90 17.92
C LEU A 55 -12.62 -18.31 16.51
N ARG A 56 -12.14 -19.56 16.35
CA ARG A 56 -11.81 -20.12 15.02
C ARG A 56 -13.03 -20.13 14.10
N ARG A 57 -14.18 -20.64 14.57
CA ARG A 57 -15.43 -20.64 13.79
C ARG A 57 -15.88 -19.23 13.40
N ARG A 58 -15.78 -18.26 14.32
CA ARG A 58 -16.12 -16.86 14.05
C ARG A 58 -15.20 -16.25 12.98
N ARG A 59 -13.89 -16.51 13.06
CA ARG A 59 -12.92 -16.10 12.05
C ARG A 59 -13.26 -16.69 10.68
N ASP A 60 -13.56 -17.98 10.62
CA ASP A 60 -13.89 -18.66 9.37
C ASP A 60 -15.19 -18.12 8.74
N ALA A 61 -16.20 -17.82 9.57
CA ALA A 61 -17.44 -17.18 9.12
C ALA A 61 -17.20 -15.79 8.54
N LEU A 62 -16.35 -14.97 9.17
CA LEU A 62 -15.97 -13.65 8.66
C LEU A 62 -15.20 -13.75 7.34
N LEU A 63 -14.27 -14.71 7.21
CA LEU A 63 -13.55 -14.95 5.96
C LEU A 63 -14.47 -15.42 4.84
N LYS A 64 -15.49 -16.23 5.15
CA LYS A 64 -16.52 -16.63 4.17
C LYS A 64 -17.37 -15.43 3.73
N ARG A 65 -17.77 -14.56 4.67
CA ARG A 65 -18.52 -13.33 4.36
C ARG A 65 -17.70 -12.37 3.49
N ARG A 66 -16.40 -12.19 3.81
CA ARG A 66 -15.48 -11.39 3.01
C ARG A 66 -15.38 -11.92 1.58
N ARG A 67 -15.19 -13.24 1.41
CA ARG A 67 -15.14 -13.87 0.08
C ARG A 67 -16.43 -13.63 -0.72
N ARG A 68 -17.59 -13.78 -0.09
CA ARG A 68 -18.88 -13.48 -0.74
C ARG A 68 -18.99 -12.03 -1.21
N MET A 69 -18.61 -11.08 -0.36
CA MET A 69 -18.62 -9.65 -0.73
C MET A 69 -17.64 -9.36 -1.87
N GLN A 70 -16.47 -10.01 -1.88
CA GLN A 70 -15.52 -9.87 -2.98
C GLN A 70 -16.12 -10.38 -4.29
N THR A 71 -16.76 -11.56 -4.29
CA THR A 71 -17.44 -12.07 -5.49
C THR A 71 -18.52 -11.11 -5.99
N GLN A 72 -19.31 -10.51 -5.09
CA GLN A 72 -20.32 -9.51 -5.48
C GLN A 72 -19.71 -8.23 -6.07
N LEU A 73 -18.55 -7.80 -5.58
CA LEU A 73 -17.81 -6.68 -6.17
C LEU A 73 -17.29 -7.04 -7.56
N ASP A 74 -16.69 -8.23 -7.71
CA ASP A 74 -16.18 -8.71 -9.00
C ASP A 74 -17.31 -8.82 -10.04
N GLU A 75 -18.52 -9.24 -9.63
CA GLU A 75 -19.73 -9.26 -10.48
C GLU A 75 -20.16 -7.86 -10.93
N LEU A 76 -20.21 -6.88 -10.01
CA LEU A 76 -20.56 -5.49 -10.33
C LEU A 76 -19.52 -4.83 -11.25
N ASP A 77 -18.23 -5.07 -11.00
CA ASP A 77 -17.15 -4.57 -11.85
C ASP A 77 -17.26 -5.14 -13.27
N GLY A 78 -17.62 -6.42 -13.40
CA GLY A 78 -17.93 -7.05 -14.69
C GLY A 78 -19.11 -6.36 -15.42
N ALA A 79 -20.20 -6.08 -14.70
CA ALA A 79 -21.36 -5.39 -15.27
C ALA A 79 -21.04 -3.95 -15.71
N ILE A 80 -20.21 -3.23 -14.96
CA ILE A 80 -19.75 -1.88 -15.35
C ILE A 80 -18.92 -1.95 -16.64
N ALA A 81 -17.99 -2.92 -16.73
CA ALA A 81 -17.17 -3.09 -17.92
C ALA A 81 -18.02 -3.41 -19.17
N GLU A 82 -19.05 -4.24 -19.03
CA GLU A 82 -20.01 -4.53 -20.11
C GLU A 82 -20.78 -3.28 -20.57
N LEU A 83 -21.24 -2.46 -19.62
CA LEU A 83 -21.91 -1.19 -19.93
C LEU A 83 -20.99 -0.20 -20.64
N ASP A 84 -19.74 -0.08 -20.20
CA ASP A 84 -18.73 0.76 -20.86
C ASP A 84 -18.48 0.32 -22.30
N GLU A 85 -18.37 -0.99 -22.55
CA GLU A 85 -18.21 -1.54 -23.90
C GLU A 85 -19.43 -1.21 -24.78
N ARG A 86 -20.64 -1.34 -24.24
CA ARG A 86 -21.87 -0.99 -24.94
C ARG A 86 -21.95 0.50 -25.25
N LEU A 87 -21.57 1.37 -24.32
CA LEU A 87 -21.50 2.81 -24.56
C LEU A 87 -20.48 3.15 -25.66
N ALA A 88 -19.33 2.47 -25.70
CA ALA A 88 -18.34 2.64 -26.77
C ALA A 88 -18.86 2.16 -28.14
N LEU A 89 -19.67 1.11 -28.19
CA LEU A 89 -20.37 0.68 -29.42
C LEU A 89 -21.39 1.72 -29.88
N ILE A 90 -22.20 2.26 -28.97
CA ILE A 90 -23.18 3.31 -29.29
C ILE A 90 -22.49 4.58 -29.78
N GLY A 91 -21.39 5.00 -29.14
CA GLY A 91 -20.60 6.15 -29.59
C GLY A 91 -20.10 5.99 -31.03
N ARG A 92 -19.63 4.80 -31.40
CA ARG A 92 -19.20 4.48 -32.77
C ARG A 92 -20.32 4.51 -33.81
N LEU A 93 -21.57 4.29 -33.40
CA LEU A 93 -22.74 4.38 -34.28
C LEU A 93 -23.33 5.80 -34.33
N GLY A 94 -23.17 6.56 -33.24
CA GLY A 94 -23.65 7.94 -33.12
C GLY A 94 -22.74 8.97 -33.79
N ASP A 95 -21.45 8.66 -33.93
CA ASP A 95 -20.55 9.37 -34.84
C ASP A 95 -20.81 8.89 -36.28
N GLU A 96 -21.99 9.20 -36.82
CA GLU A 96 -22.17 9.29 -38.27
C GLU A 96 -21.28 10.43 -38.78
N ASP A 97 -20.17 10.06 -39.43
CA ASP A 97 -19.29 10.91 -40.26
C ASP A 97 -19.09 12.35 -39.76
N PRO A 98 -18.02 12.66 -38.99
CA PRO A 98 -17.34 13.91 -39.24
C PRO A 98 -16.81 13.80 -40.67
N ALA A 99 -17.58 14.33 -41.62
CA ALA A 99 -17.16 14.52 -43.00
C ALA A 99 -15.69 14.95 -42.98
N PRO A 100 -14.79 14.27 -43.72
CA PRO A 100 -13.39 14.61 -43.70
C PRO A 100 -13.28 16.06 -44.15
N SER A 101 -13.03 16.97 -43.20
CA SER A 101 -12.72 18.36 -43.49
C SER A 101 -11.40 18.36 -44.26
N ARG A 102 -11.52 18.24 -45.57
CA ARG A 102 -10.55 18.65 -46.56
C ARG A 102 -10.48 20.18 -46.51
N GLN A 103 -9.72 20.69 -45.56
CA GLN A 103 -9.09 22.01 -45.69
C GLN A 103 -7.60 21.72 -45.53
N SER A 104 -6.96 21.41 -46.66
CA SER A 104 -6.18 22.39 -47.43
C SER A 104 -4.88 22.70 -46.74
N ALA A 105 -3.83 22.08 -47.29
CA ALA A 105 -2.46 22.54 -47.15
C ALA A 105 -2.36 24.01 -47.59
N GLU A 106 -1.67 24.84 -46.80
CA GLU A 106 -0.59 25.73 -47.23
C GLU A 106 0.04 26.45 -46.00
N PRO A 107 1.26 27.04 -46.13
CA PRO A 107 2.35 26.86 -45.18
C PRO A 107 2.71 28.12 -44.36
N GLU A 108 3.65 27.94 -43.43
CA GLU A 108 4.49 28.97 -42.81
C GLU A 108 3.77 30.12 -42.07
N SER A 109 3.63 29.93 -40.75
CA SER A 109 3.70 31.04 -39.80
C SER A 109 4.57 30.61 -38.64
N GLU A 110 5.78 31.18 -38.63
CA GLU A 110 6.76 31.11 -37.57
C GLU A 110 6.17 31.59 -36.24
N THR A 111 6.53 30.88 -35.16
CA THR A 111 6.68 31.40 -33.79
C THR A 111 5.42 31.76 -32.98
N SER A 112 4.67 30.74 -32.58
CA SER A 112 4.34 30.59 -31.16
C SER A 112 4.73 29.18 -30.73
N PRO A 113 5.50 28.99 -29.64
CA PRO A 113 5.80 27.66 -29.16
C PRO A 113 4.49 27.06 -28.65
N GLU A 114 3.76 26.36 -29.53
CA GLU A 114 2.86 25.30 -29.13
C GLU A 114 3.68 24.37 -28.25
N ARG A 115 3.54 24.59 -26.94
CA ARG A 115 4.25 23.85 -25.91
C ARG A 115 3.59 22.48 -25.89
N GLY A 116 3.98 21.62 -26.85
CA GLY A 116 3.53 20.25 -26.92
C GLY A 116 3.70 19.61 -25.55
N ALA A 117 2.66 18.92 -25.09
CA ALA A 117 2.68 18.22 -23.81
C ALA A 117 3.95 17.37 -23.72
N PRO A 118 4.75 17.47 -22.64
CA PRO A 118 5.94 16.65 -22.48
C PRO A 118 5.56 15.17 -22.54
N VAL A 119 6.07 14.47 -23.54
CA VAL A 119 5.84 13.04 -23.74
C VAL A 119 6.66 12.25 -22.74
N LEU A 120 5.98 11.55 -21.84
CA LEU A 120 6.57 10.77 -20.76
C LEU A 120 6.91 9.34 -21.21
N SER A 121 8.02 8.81 -20.69
CA SER A 121 8.42 7.42 -20.87
C SER A 121 9.01 6.83 -19.58
N GLY A 122 8.88 5.51 -19.42
CA GLY A 122 9.52 4.76 -18.32
C GLY A 122 9.19 5.29 -16.91
N PRO A 123 10.20 5.46 -16.03
CA PRO A 123 10.01 5.98 -14.67
C PRO A 123 9.34 7.36 -14.57
N ALA A 124 9.50 8.21 -15.58
CA ALA A 124 8.89 9.54 -15.58
C ALA A 124 7.36 9.48 -15.56
N ILE A 125 6.77 8.44 -16.18
CA ILE A 125 5.32 8.19 -16.13
C ILE A 125 4.86 7.96 -14.69
N ARG A 126 5.63 7.19 -13.90
CA ARG A 126 5.29 6.84 -12.52
C ARG A 126 5.32 8.08 -11.62
N ALA A 127 6.39 8.86 -11.73
CA ALA A 127 6.55 10.09 -10.98
C ALA A 127 5.45 11.11 -11.31
N ALA A 128 5.18 11.34 -12.60
CA ALA A 128 4.14 12.27 -13.04
C ALA A 128 2.73 11.82 -12.63
N ALA A 129 2.43 10.52 -12.69
CA ALA A 129 1.14 9.99 -12.26
C ALA A 129 0.87 10.26 -10.78
N VAL A 130 1.84 9.99 -9.92
CA VAL A 130 1.73 10.29 -8.48
C VAL A 130 1.58 11.78 -8.24
N LYS A 131 2.38 12.61 -8.92
CA LYS A 131 2.30 14.07 -8.80
C LYS A 131 0.95 14.64 -9.24
N ALA A 132 0.40 14.16 -10.36
CA ALA A 132 -0.92 14.58 -10.83
C ALA A 132 -2.02 14.27 -9.80
N LEU A 133 -1.92 13.13 -9.10
CA LEU A 133 -2.85 12.77 -8.03
C LEU A 133 -2.69 13.65 -6.79
N LEU A 134 -1.43 13.93 -6.38
CA LEU A 134 -1.13 14.79 -5.22
C LEU A 134 -1.52 16.26 -5.44
N ALA A 135 -1.41 16.73 -6.69
CA ALA A 135 -1.81 18.07 -7.09
C ALA A 135 -3.35 18.24 -7.17
N HIS A 136 -4.10 17.13 -7.23
CA HIS A 136 -5.55 17.19 -7.28
C HIS A 136 -6.13 17.79 -5.98
N PRO A 137 -7.08 18.75 -6.03
CA PRO A 137 -7.56 19.46 -4.84
C PRO A 137 -8.12 18.54 -3.73
N GLN A 138 -8.81 17.48 -4.13
CA GLN A 138 -9.41 16.52 -3.19
C GLN A 138 -8.41 15.45 -2.69
N ARG A 139 -7.22 15.36 -3.30
CA ARG A 139 -6.17 14.37 -3.00
C ARG A 139 -6.72 12.95 -2.74
N PRO A 140 -7.46 12.37 -3.70
CA PRO A 140 -8.01 11.03 -3.52
C PRO A 140 -6.86 10.03 -3.32
N GLN A 141 -6.94 9.20 -2.28
CA GLN A 141 -5.95 8.16 -2.00
C GLN A 141 -6.15 6.90 -2.85
N ALA A 142 -7.34 6.73 -3.43
CA ALA A 142 -7.70 5.59 -4.26
C ALA A 142 -8.43 6.09 -5.51
N LEU A 143 -8.04 5.61 -6.70
CA LEU A 143 -8.65 6.02 -7.96
C LEU A 143 -8.63 4.89 -8.99
N HIS A 144 -9.70 4.79 -9.78
CA HIS A 144 -9.74 3.90 -10.93
C HIS A 144 -8.71 4.33 -11.98
N TYR A 145 -7.99 3.38 -12.57
CA TYR A 145 -6.83 3.67 -13.44
C TYR A 145 -7.17 4.59 -14.61
N ARG A 146 -8.36 4.46 -15.21
CA ARG A 146 -8.80 5.35 -16.31
C ARG A 146 -8.90 6.80 -15.85
N ARG A 147 -9.53 7.04 -14.70
CA ARG A 147 -9.63 8.39 -14.14
C ARG A 147 -8.26 8.95 -13.75
N TRP A 148 -7.37 8.10 -13.26
CA TRP A 148 -6.00 8.51 -12.96
C TRP A 148 -5.24 8.89 -14.24
N PHE A 149 -5.41 8.12 -15.32
CA PHE A 149 -4.86 8.47 -16.63
C PHE A 149 -5.43 9.78 -17.17
N ASP A 150 -6.73 10.04 -17.00
CA ASP A 150 -7.35 11.31 -17.38
C ASP A 150 -6.78 12.49 -16.57
N LEU A 151 -6.50 12.29 -15.27
CA LEU A 151 -5.84 13.31 -14.45
C LEU A 151 -4.44 13.63 -14.97
N LEU A 152 -3.67 12.60 -15.37
CA LEU A 152 -2.35 12.79 -15.96
C LEU A 152 -2.42 13.62 -17.25
N LYS A 153 -3.38 13.32 -18.13
CA LYS A 153 -3.63 14.10 -19.35
C LYS A 153 -4.08 15.52 -19.07
N LYS A 154 -4.99 15.72 -18.12
CA LYS A 154 -5.44 17.06 -17.69
C LYS A 154 -4.31 17.89 -17.08
N ALA A 155 -3.31 17.24 -16.50
CA ALA A 155 -2.10 17.89 -16.02
C ALA A 155 -1.10 18.23 -17.16
N GLY A 156 -1.47 17.99 -18.42
CA GLY A 156 -0.68 18.35 -19.60
C GLY A 156 0.42 17.35 -19.94
N TYR A 157 0.32 16.09 -19.49
CA TYR A 157 1.27 15.04 -19.82
C TYR A 157 0.70 14.05 -20.83
N ASP A 158 1.54 13.63 -21.78
CA ASP A 158 1.25 12.53 -22.68
C ASP A 158 2.13 11.31 -22.38
N VAL A 159 1.67 10.11 -22.73
CA VAL A 159 2.39 8.85 -22.50
C VAL A 159 2.81 8.25 -23.83
N ALA A 160 4.11 7.98 -23.99
CA ALA A 160 4.65 7.36 -25.20
C ALA A 160 4.16 5.90 -25.38
N GLY A 161 3.83 5.52 -26.62
CA GLY A 161 3.58 4.13 -27.02
C GLY A 161 2.40 3.96 -27.95
N ARG A 162 2.26 2.76 -28.53
CA ARG A 162 1.13 2.38 -29.40
C ARG A 162 -0.21 2.38 -28.64
N ASP A 163 -0.18 1.92 -27.39
CA ASP A 163 -1.32 1.98 -26.46
C ASP A 163 -0.87 2.69 -25.17
N PRO A 164 -1.07 4.02 -25.10
CA PRO A 164 -0.67 4.83 -23.95
C PRO A 164 -1.27 4.36 -22.63
N LEU A 165 -2.50 3.82 -22.64
CA LEU A 165 -3.19 3.39 -21.43
C LEU A 165 -2.59 2.10 -20.88
N ALA A 166 -2.28 1.13 -21.74
CA ALA A 166 -1.58 -0.10 -21.34
C ALA A 166 -0.16 0.19 -20.83
N VAL A 167 0.57 1.10 -21.49
CA VAL A 167 1.89 1.55 -21.03
C VAL A 167 1.78 2.23 -19.67
N PHE A 168 0.82 3.14 -19.49
CA PHE A 168 0.55 3.79 -18.21
C PHE A 168 0.28 2.77 -17.11
N LEU A 169 -0.59 1.79 -17.33
CA LEU A 169 -0.90 0.73 -16.35
C LEU A 169 0.34 -0.09 -15.97
N THR A 170 1.13 -0.47 -16.97
CA THR A 170 2.37 -1.23 -16.77
C THR A 170 3.37 -0.44 -15.92
N GLN A 171 3.48 0.87 -16.13
CA GLN A 171 4.33 1.72 -15.32
C GLN A 171 3.74 1.98 -13.94
N LEU A 172 2.45 2.30 -13.83
CA LEU A 172 1.77 2.59 -12.57
C LEU A 172 1.91 1.42 -11.59
N SER A 173 1.70 0.18 -12.06
CA SER A 173 1.87 -1.05 -11.26
C SER A 173 3.30 -1.34 -10.79
N ARG A 174 4.32 -0.70 -11.40
CA ARG A 174 5.72 -0.82 -11.01
C ARG A 174 6.16 0.28 -10.03
N SER A 175 5.28 1.24 -9.74
CA SER A 175 5.61 2.33 -8.83
C SER A 175 5.68 1.82 -7.39
N PRO A 176 6.72 2.19 -6.62
CA PRO A 176 6.82 1.83 -5.20
C PRO A 176 5.79 2.56 -4.32
N LEU A 177 5.20 3.63 -4.82
CA LEU A 177 4.20 4.45 -4.13
C LEU A 177 2.76 4.01 -4.40
N VAL A 178 2.54 3.07 -5.33
CA VAL A 178 1.21 2.69 -5.76
C VAL A 178 1.01 1.20 -5.56
N HIS A 179 -0.13 0.82 -5.00
CA HIS A 179 -0.54 -0.58 -4.94
C HIS A 179 -1.94 -0.76 -5.50
N ARG A 180 -2.24 -1.98 -5.96
CA ARG A 180 -3.59 -2.34 -6.38
C ARG A 180 -4.46 -2.48 -5.13
N SER A 181 -5.66 -1.90 -5.17
CA SER A 181 -6.66 -2.10 -4.12
C SER A 181 -7.30 -3.49 -4.24
N THR A 182 -8.25 -3.80 -3.35
CA THR A 182 -9.12 -4.98 -3.51
C THR A 182 -10.22 -4.81 -4.55
N GLN A 183 -10.50 -3.59 -5.00
CA GLN A 183 -11.47 -3.30 -6.06
C GLN A 183 -10.78 -3.40 -7.44
N SER A 184 -11.48 -3.96 -8.42
CA SER A 184 -10.89 -4.12 -9.75
C SER A 184 -10.63 -2.75 -10.38
N GLY A 185 -9.48 -2.61 -11.05
CA GLY A 185 -9.08 -1.37 -11.70
C GLY A 185 -8.76 -0.19 -10.77
N VAL A 186 -8.93 -0.31 -9.45
CA VAL A 186 -8.63 0.77 -8.50
C VAL A 186 -7.23 0.59 -7.91
N TYR A 187 -6.46 1.67 -7.98
CA TYR A 187 -5.10 1.77 -7.44
C TYR A 187 -5.07 2.80 -6.31
N GLU A 188 -4.26 2.53 -5.30
CA GLU A 188 -4.14 3.35 -4.10
C GLU A 188 -2.72 3.88 -3.96
N LEU A 189 -2.62 5.12 -3.47
CA LEU A 189 -1.36 5.79 -3.17
C LEU A 189 -0.95 5.49 -1.72
N ASP A 190 0.20 4.84 -1.54
CA ASP A 190 0.79 4.58 -0.24
C ASP A 190 1.85 5.62 0.11
N LEU A 191 1.43 6.64 0.87
CA LEU A 191 2.32 7.66 1.40
C LEU A 191 3.29 7.13 2.47
N GLN A 192 3.05 5.93 3.03
CA GLN A 192 3.92 5.29 4.00
C GLN A 192 4.98 4.40 3.36
N ALA A 193 4.98 4.24 2.03
CA ALA A 193 5.93 3.37 1.34
C ALA A 193 7.40 3.69 1.66
N PRO A 194 7.85 4.96 1.71
CA PRO A 194 9.24 5.27 2.06
C PRO A 194 9.64 4.74 3.45
N THR A 195 8.75 4.86 4.44
CA THR A 195 9.00 4.36 5.80
C THR A 195 9.10 2.84 5.81
N ARG A 196 8.19 2.14 5.10
CA ARG A 196 8.23 0.67 4.99
C ARG A 196 9.49 0.17 4.27
N LEU A 197 9.88 0.84 3.20
CA LEU A 197 11.08 0.51 2.42
C LEU A 197 12.37 0.71 3.26
N ARG A 198 12.44 1.76 4.09
CA ARG A 198 13.56 1.94 5.04
C ARG A 198 13.62 0.80 6.06
N GLN A 199 12.50 0.45 6.68
CA GLN A 199 12.46 -0.68 7.63
C GLN A 199 12.91 -1.98 6.95
N GLN A 200 12.42 -2.25 5.75
CA GLN A 200 12.81 -3.43 4.99
C GLN A 200 14.31 -3.45 4.67
N LEU A 201 14.89 -2.30 4.33
CA LEU A 201 16.32 -2.16 4.07
C LEU A 201 17.15 -2.47 5.33
N GLU A 202 16.76 -1.92 6.47
CA GLU A 202 17.41 -2.19 7.76
C GLU A 202 17.37 -3.69 8.12
N ASP A 203 16.22 -4.33 7.92
CA ASP A 203 16.04 -5.76 8.16
C ASP A 203 16.93 -6.62 7.25
N LEU A 204 17.00 -6.29 5.94
CA LEU A 204 17.86 -6.99 4.98
C LEU A 204 19.35 -6.81 5.33
N GLN A 205 19.77 -5.60 5.71
CA GLN A 205 21.13 -5.33 6.16
C GLN A 205 21.46 -6.07 7.48
N ALA A 206 20.49 -6.21 8.39
CA ALA A 206 20.66 -7.01 9.60
C ALA A 206 20.81 -8.50 9.29
N GLN A 207 20.05 -9.03 8.31
CA GLN A 207 20.18 -10.41 7.84
C GLN A 207 21.55 -10.66 7.20
N LEU A 208 22.03 -9.74 6.36
CA LEU A 208 23.35 -9.84 5.74
C LEU A 208 24.49 -9.85 6.77
N ARG A 209 24.38 -9.01 7.82
CA ARG A 209 25.32 -9.01 8.95
C ARG A 209 25.31 -10.32 9.71
N LYS A 210 24.14 -10.86 10.03
CA LYS A 210 23.99 -12.17 10.70
C LYS A 210 24.62 -13.30 9.88
N LEU A 211 24.34 -13.34 8.58
CA LEU A 211 24.89 -14.33 7.67
C LEU A 211 26.42 -14.25 7.59
N THR A 212 26.97 -13.04 7.55
CA THR A 212 28.42 -12.82 7.53
C THR A 212 29.07 -13.28 8.84
N ALA A 213 28.44 -13.00 9.99
CA ALA A 213 28.93 -13.47 11.29
C ALA A 213 28.88 -15.01 11.42
N SER A 214 27.81 -15.64 10.96
CA SER A 214 27.69 -17.12 10.96
C SER A 214 28.71 -17.80 10.04
N ALA A 215 29.06 -17.17 8.91
CA ALA A 215 30.07 -17.69 7.98
C ALA A 215 31.48 -17.74 8.59
N SER A 216 31.78 -16.87 9.56
CA SER A 216 33.09 -16.85 10.23
C SER A 216 33.26 -17.94 11.30
N SER A 217 32.17 -18.51 11.82
CA SER A 217 32.21 -19.45 12.96
C SER A 217 31.88 -20.90 12.59
N SER A 218 31.45 -21.17 11.37
CA SER A 218 30.98 -22.50 10.96
C SER A 218 31.72 -22.98 9.72
N THR A 219 32.10 -24.27 9.70
CA THR A 219 32.53 -25.00 8.48
C THR A 219 31.35 -25.33 7.55
N ALA A 220 30.27 -24.54 7.63
CA ALA A 220 29.08 -24.69 6.80
C ALA A 220 29.44 -24.59 5.32
N ASP A 221 28.58 -25.16 4.48
CA ASP A 221 28.72 -25.14 3.03
C ASP A 221 28.85 -23.70 2.50
N LEU A 222 30.08 -23.31 2.16
CA LEU A 222 30.44 -22.00 1.64
C LEU A 222 29.67 -21.65 0.35
N GLY A 223 29.24 -22.64 -0.42
CA GLY A 223 28.43 -22.44 -1.63
C GLY A 223 27.08 -21.83 -1.30
N SER A 224 26.36 -22.41 -0.33
CA SER A 224 25.06 -21.90 0.14
C SER A 224 25.13 -20.48 0.71
N ILE A 225 26.20 -20.17 1.46
CA ILE A 225 26.40 -18.84 2.05
C ILE A 225 26.60 -17.78 0.96
N ARG A 226 27.37 -18.10 -0.10
CA ARG A 226 27.60 -17.18 -1.23
C ARG A 226 26.31 -16.92 -2.01
N SER A 227 25.52 -17.94 -2.31
CA SER A 227 24.25 -17.77 -3.05
C SER A 227 23.22 -16.97 -2.25
N GLN A 228 23.15 -17.19 -0.94
CA GLN A 228 22.26 -16.41 -0.08
C GLN A 228 22.73 -14.95 0.04
N ARG A 229 24.04 -14.71 0.10
CA ARG A 229 24.61 -13.35 0.08
C ARG A 229 24.30 -12.61 -1.23
N THR A 230 24.46 -13.25 -2.39
CA THR A 230 24.13 -12.62 -3.68
C THR A 230 22.65 -12.29 -3.77
N ALA A 231 21.77 -13.18 -3.31
CA ALA A 231 20.33 -12.93 -3.25
C ALA A 231 19.99 -11.73 -2.35
N LEU A 232 20.56 -11.64 -1.14
CA LEU A 232 20.35 -10.50 -0.24
C LEU A 232 20.83 -9.18 -0.85
N ASN A 233 22.00 -9.16 -1.49
CA ASN A 233 22.51 -7.96 -2.14
C ASN A 233 21.61 -7.49 -3.29
N LEU A 234 21.03 -8.41 -4.07
CA LEU A 234 20.09 -8.07 -5.14
C LEU A 234 18.80 -7.44 -4.57
N GLU A 235 18.25 -8.00 -3.50
CA GLU A 235 17.06 -7.43 -2.84
C GLU A 235 17.37 -6.07 -2.19
N ILE A 236 18.53 -5.90 -1.56
CA ILE A 236 18.98 -4.60 -1.03
C ILE A 236 19.01 -3.55 -2.14
N ASN A 237 19.69 -3.83 -3.26
CA ASN A 237 19.78 -2.90 -4.39
C ASN A 237 18.40 -2.55 -4.97
N LYS A 238 17.47 -3.51 -4.98
CA LYS A 238 16.09 -3.31 -5.44
C LYS A 238 15.31 -2.40 -4.50
N VAL A 239 15.38 -2.64 -3.19
CA VAL A 239 14.71 -1.83 -2.16
C VAL A 239 15.29 -0.42 -2.11
N GLU A 240 16.61 -0.27 -2.25
CA GLU A 240 17.27 1.04 -2.32
C GLU A 240 16.79 1.87 -3.51
N LYS A 241 16.73 1.28 -4.71
CA LYS A 241 16.20 1.96 -5.91
C LYS A 241 14.73 2.36 -5.74
N ALA A 242 13.92 1.48 -5.18
CA ALA A 242 12.52 1.77 -4.89
C ALA A 242 12.37 2.90 -3.86
N LEU A 243 13.20 2.92 -2.82
CA LEU A 243 13.22 3.96 -1.79
C LEU A 243 13.63 5.31 -2.39
N GLN A 244 14.69 5.33 -3.21
CA GLN A 244 15.15 6.52 -3.90
C GLN A 244 14.05 7.10 -4.80
N GLU A 245 13.44 6.27 -5.64
CA GLU A 245 12.33 6.70 -6.51
C GLU A 245 11.14 7.27 -5.72
N ALA A 246 10.77 6.61 -4.62
CA ALA A 246 9.68 7.06 -3.75
C ALA A 246 10.00 8.41 -3.09
N GLN A 247 11.24 8.60 -2.62
CA GLN A 247 11.68 9.85 -2.03
C GLN A 247 11.73 10.99 -3.06
N GLU A 248 12.33 10.76 -4.23
CA GLU A 248 12.41 11.76 -5.30
C GLU A 248 11.03 12.21 -5.78
N THR A 249 10.10 11.26 -5.93
CA THR A 249 8.73 11.57 -6.37
C THR A 249 7.97 12.42 -5.35
N LEU A 250 8.18 12.19 -4.05
CA LEU A 250 7.50 12.93 -2.98
C LEU A 250 8.18 14.26 -2.61
N HIS A 251 9.49 14.40 -2.82
CA HIS A 251 10.23 15.65 -2.51
C HIS A 251 10.18 16.67 -3.63
N GLN A 252 10.04 16.23 -4.89
CA GLN A 252 9.87 17.19 -5.99
C GLN A 252 8.51 17.85 -5.84
N ASP A 253 8.53 19.12 -5.40
CA ASP A 253 7.35 19.98 -5.44
C ASP A 253 6.68 19.87 -6.81
N PRO A 254 5.33 19.87 -6.86
CA PRO A 254 4.62 19.92 -8.12
C PRO A 254 4.88 21.30 -8.74
N GLN A 255 6.03 21.44 -9.40
CA GLN A 255 6.22 22.46 -10.40
C GLN A 255 5.32 22.07 -11.57
N THR A 256 4.03 22.38 -11.44
CA THR A 256 3.03 22.18 -12.47
C THR A 256 3.38 23.15 -13.59
N PRO A 257 3.92 22.69 -14.73
CA PRO A 257 4.25 23.58 -15.81
C PRO A 257 2.93 24.02 -16.46
N GLY A 258 2.39 25.18 -16.07
CA GLY A 258 1.32 25.84 -16.84
C GLY A 258 0.05 26.28 -16.11
N LEU A 259 -0.09 26.08 -14.79
CA LEU A 259 -1.30 26.54 -14.07
C LEU A 259 -1.23 27.98 -13.54
N ALA A 260 -0.18 28.74 -13.87
CA ALA A 260 0.05 30.10 -13.37
C ALA A 260 -0.55 31.23 -14.24
N ALA A 261 -1.47 30.98 -15.18
CA ALA A 261 -1.92 31.99 -16.14
C ALA A 261 -3.44 32.13 -16.33
N ALA A 262 -4.26 31.75 -15.35
CA ALA A 262 -5.71 32.01 -15.38
C ALA A 262 -6.23 32.41 -13.99
N SER A 263 -5.94 33.64 -13.58
CA SER A 263 -6.64 34.35 -12.49
C SER A 263 -6.67 35.83 -12.81
#